data_AF-A0AAV5HN14-F1
#
_entry.id   AF-A0AAV5HN14-F1
#
_cell.length_a   1.000
_cell.length_b   1.000
_cell.length_c   1.000
_cell.angle_alpha   90.00
_cell.angle_beta   90.00
_cell.angle_gamma   90.00
#
_symmetry.space_group_name_H-M   'P 1'
#
loop_
_entity.id
_entity.type
_entity.pdbx_description
1 polymer ?
#
loop_
_entity_poly.entity_id
_entity_poly.type
_entity_poly.pdbx_seq_one_letter_code
_entity_poly.pdbx_strand_id
1 'polypeptide(L)'
;MKKLNDLKALPLLVFVLLLAGLAKEGEGHACSSTFFSALVQLIPCRPAVAPFSPIPPTEVCCNAVKTLGQACLCVLVNGPPIAGVDRNMALQLPEKCTANFDPCDVMK
;
A
#
# COMPACT_ATOMS: atom_id res chain seq x y z
N MET A 1 -27.31 -10.90 48.60
CA MET A 1 -27.35 -9.54 48.02
C MET A 1 -26.60 -9.55 46.68
N LYS A 2 -27.28 -9.81 45.56
CA LYS A 2 -26.70 -9.89 44.19
C LYS A 2 -27.54 -9.05 43.21
N LYS A 3 -27.80 -7.79 43.58
CA LYS A 3 -28.70 -6.88 42.87
C LYS A 3 -28.12 -5.46 42.92
N LEU A 4 -27.02 -5.18 42.22
CA LEU A 4 -26.69 -3.78 41.82
C LEU A 4 -25.49 -3.62 40.87
N ASN A 5 -24.91 -4.66 40.28
CA ASN A 5 -23.80 -4.49 39.30
C ASN A 5 -24.16 -4.89 37.86
N ASP A 6 -25.25 -5.64 37.65
CA ASP A 6 -25.63 -6.14 36.32
C ASP A 6 -26.12 -5.05 35.34
N LEU A 7 -26.78 -3.99 35.84
CA LEU A 7 -27.37 -2.96 34.96
C LEU A 7 -26.33 -1.97 34.41
N LYS A 8 -25.16 -1.83 35.06
CA LYS A 8 -24.05 -0.99 34.59
C LYS A 8 -23.02 -1.80 33.78
N ALA A 9 -22.96 -3.11 34.02
CA ALA A 9 -22.17 -4.03 33.21
C ALA A 9 -22.78 -4.26 31.83
N LEU A 10 -24.11 -4.35 31.71
CA LEU A 10 -24.79 -4.56 30.43
C LEU A 10 -24.44 -3.49 29.35
N PRO A 11 -24.54 -2.16 29.61
CA PRO A 11 -24.17 -1.17 28.61
C PRO A 11 -22.67 -1.15 28.33
N LEU A 12 -21.83 -1.45 29.33
CA LEU A 12 -20.38 -1.56 29.16
C LEU A 12 -20.03 -2.74 28.23
N LEU A 13 -20.70 -3.87 28.40
CA LEU A 13 -20.47 -5.09 27.64
C LEU A 13 -20.96 -4.95 26.19
N VAL A 14 -22.11 -4.29 25.99
CA VAL A 14 -22.61 -3.90 24.66
C VAL A 14 -21.65 -2.91 23.98
N PHE A 15 -21.11 -1.94 24.71
CA PHE A 15 -20.15 -0.98 24.18
C PHE A 15 -18.83 -1.65 23.75
N VAL A 16 -18.31 -2.59 24.54
CA VAL A 16 -17.11 -3.37 24.18
C VAL A 16 -17.35 -4.25 22.94
N LEU A 17 -18.52 -4.88 22.83
CA LEU A 17 -18.90 -5.68 21.66
C LEU A 17 -19.01 -4.83 20.38
N LEU A 18 -19.55 -3.60 20.49
CA LEU A 18 -19.63 -2.65 19.38
C LEU A 18 -18.24 -2.21 18.90
N LEU A 19 -17.31 -1.94 19.81
CA LEU A 19 -15.92 -1.58 19.45
C LEU A 19 -15.19 -2.74 18.78
N ALA A 20 -15.37 -3.97 19.24
CA ALA A 20 -14.76 -5.15 18.63
C ALA A 20 -15.32 -5.44 17.22
N GLY A 21 -16.60 -5.18 16.97
CA GLY A 21 -17.21 -5.35 15.64
C GLY A 21 -16.76 -4.32 14.60
N LEU A 22 -16.24 -3.17 15.03
CA LEU A 22 -15.69 -2.12 14.17
C LEU A 22 -14.20 -2.31 13.85
N ALA A 23 -13.52 -3.22 14.57
CA ALA A 23 -12.16 -3.63 14.26
C ALA A 23 -12.15 -4.56 13.03
N LYS A 24 -12.46 -3.98 11.87
CA LYS A 24 -12.15 -4.59 10.59
C LYS A 24 -10.64 -4.41 10.42
N GLU A 25 -9.87 -5.47 10.62
CA GLU A 25 -8.51 -5.55 10.10
C GLU A 25 -8.60 -5.32 8.59
N GLY A 26 -8.25 -4.11 8.16
CA GLY A 26 -7.97 -3.88 6.76
C GLY A 26 -6.71 -4.67 6.43
N GLU A 27 -6.84 -5.75 5.67
CA GLU A 27 -5.74 -6.41 4.95
C GLU A 27 -5.19 -5.50 3.84
N GLY A 28 -4.97 -4.22 4.14
CA GLY A 28 -4.12 -3.37 3.35
C GLY A 28 -2.70 -3.61 3.81
N HIS A 29 -1.89 -4.28 2.98
CA HIS A 29 -0.43 -4.19 3.08
C HIS A 29 -0.07 -2.75 3.47
N ALA A 30 0.55 -2.56 4.63
CA ALA A 30 0.61 -1.28 5.33
C ALA A 30 1.44 -0.23 4.57
N CYS A 31 0.87 0.35 3.51
CA CYS A 31 1.37 1.57 2.93
C CYS A 31 0.87 2.73 3.78
N SER A 32 1.74 3.23 4.66
CA SER A 32 1.44 4.39 5.51
C SER A 32 1.39 5.70 4.71
N SER A 33 1.88 5.69 3.47
CA SER A 33 1.85 6.81 2.55
C SER A 33 0.54 6.86 1.78
N THR A 34 0.01 8.06 1.54
CA THR A 34 -1.09 8.23 0.58
C THR A 34 -0.61 7.89 -0.84
N PHE A 35 -1.55 7.52 -1.72
CA PHE A 35 -1.25 7.24 -3.13
C PHE A 35 -0.46 8.37 -3.79
N PHE A 36 -0.87 9.63 -3.56
CA PHE A 36 -0.18 10.79 -4.12
C PHE A 36 1.23 10.96 -3.55
N SER A 37 1.40 10.81 -2.24
CA SER A 37 2.71 10.88 -1.59
C SER A 37 3.67 9.81 -2.14
N ALA A 38 3.18 8.60 -2.38
CA ALA A 38 3.95 7.51 -2.98
C ALA A 38 4.37 7.84 -4.44
N LEU A 39 3.47 8.47 -5.21
CA LEU A 39 3.80 8.94 -6.56
C LEU A 39 4.87 10.03 -6.59
N VAL A 40 4.83 10.95 -5.63
CA VAL A 40 5.84 12.00 -5.53
C VAL A 40 7.23 11.38 -5.27
N GLN A 41 7.31 10.36 -4.42
CA GLN A 41 8.57 9.64 -4.19
C GLN A 41 9.09 8.90 -5.43
N LEU A 42 8.20 8.45 -6.32
CA LEU A 42 8.55 7.75 -7.56
C LEU A 42 8.62 8.66 -8.80
N ILE A 43 8.53 9.99 -8.67
CA ILE A 43 8.83 10.93 -9.76
C ILE A 43 10.12 10.57 -10.52
N PRO A 44 11.27 10.30 -9.87
CA PRO A 44 12.50 9.95 -10.58
C PRO A 44 12.42 8.62 -11.35
N CYS A 45 11.44 7.77 -11.05
CA CYS A 45 11.25 6.47 -11.71
C CYS A 45 10.38 6.54 -12.97
N ARG A 46 9.66 7.64 -13.20
CA ARG A 46 8.81 7.83 -14.40
C ARG A 46 9.49 7.45 -15.73
N PRO A 47 10.73 7.87 -16.04
CA PRO A 47 11.38 7.47 -17.29
C PRO A 47 11.66 5.97 -17.40
N ALA A 48 11.81 5.26 -16.28
CA ALA A 48 12.03 3.81 -16.26
C ALA A 48 10.75 2.99 -16.43
N VAL A 49 9.58 3.64 -16.28
CA VAL A 49 8.25 3.02 -16.43
C VAL A 49 7.46 3.62 -17.59
N ALA A 50 8.14 4.31 -18.52
CA ALA A 50 7.50 4.92 -19.68
C ALA A 50 7.17 3.86 -20.75
N PRO A 51 6.00 3.91 -21.41
CA PRO A 51 5.49 2.84 -22.27
C PRO A 51 6.31 2.56 -23.54
N PHE A 52 6.93 3.58 -24.15
CA PHE A 52 7.53 3.44 -25.50
C PHE A 52 9.06 3.46 -25.52
N SER A 53 9.68 4.13 -24.55
CA SER A 53 11.15 4.29 -24.49
C SER A 53 11.63 4.29 -23.05
N PRO A 54 11.55 3.15 -22.35
CA PRO A 54 11.99 3.06 -20.97
C PRO A 54 13.50 3.20 -20.86
N ILE A 55 13.93 4.13 -20.02
CA ILE A 55 15.35 4.36 -19.70
C ILE A 55 15.70 3.47 -18.50
N PRO A 56 16.90 2.87 -18.41
CA PRO A 56 17.33 2.15 -17.22
C PRO A 56 17.16 3.01 -15.95
N PRO A 57 16.68 2.43 -14.83
CA PRO A 57 16.43 3.17 -13.60
C PRO A 57 17.75 3.72 -13.03
N THR A 58 17.72 4.96 -12.55
CA THR A 58 18.85 5.56 -11.84
C THR A 58 18.94 5.01 -10.42
N GLU A 59 20.09 5.16 -9.78
CA GLU A 59 20.25 4.81 -8.36
C GLU A 59 19.24 5.53 -7.46
N VAL A 60 18.92 6.80 -7.78
CA VAL A 60 17.92 7.59 -7.04
C VAL A 60 16.54 6.95 -7.15
N CYS A 61 16.15 6.50 -8.35
CA CYS A 61 14.90 5.77 -8.53
C CYS A 61 14.90 4.46 -7.71
N CYS A 62 15.96 3.67 -7.80
CA CYS A 62 16.01 2.40 -7.08
C CYS A 62 16.02 2.55 -5.56
N ASN A 63 16.67 3.59 -5.04
CA ASN A 63 16.60 3.92 -3.62
C ASN A 63 15.19 4.37 -3.22
N ALA A 64 14.49 5.12 -4.07
CA ALA A 64 13.10 5.48 -3.82
C ALA A 64 12.18 4.26 -3.78
N VAL A 65 12.35 3.30 -4.70
CA VAL A 65 11.58 2.04 -4.72
C VAL A 65 11.81 1.21 -3.46
N LYS A 66 13.08 1.06 -3.04
CA LYS A 66 13.45 0.33 -1.81
C LYS A 66 12.89 1.02 -0.56
N THR A 67 12.91 2.34 -0.53
CA THR A 67 12.39 3.15 0.59
C THR A 67 10.87 3.10 0.67
N LEU A 68 10.20 3.16 -0.49
CA LEU A 68 8.75 3.10 -0.59
C LEU A 68 8.23 1.73 -0.11
N GLY A 69 8.95 0.66 -0.47
CA GLY A 69 8.64 -0.70 -0.06
C GLY A 69 7.50 -1.34 -0.86
N GLN A 70 7.37 -2.65 -0.68
CA GLN A 70 6.48 -3.51 -1.48
C GLN A 70 5.00 -3.13 -1.33
N ALA A 71 4.54 -2.91 -0.10
CA ALA A 71 3.15 -2.59 0.20
C ALA A 71 2.64 -1.39 -0.62
N CYS A 72 3.40 -0.30 -0.61
CA CYS A 72 3.08 0.91 -1.34
C CYS A 72 3.18 0.75 -2.85
N LEU A 73 4.17 -0.01 -3.34
CA LEU A 73 4.29 -0.30 -4.76
C LEU A 73 3.07 -1.06 -5.28
N CYS A 74 2.56 -2.03 -4.51
CA CYS A 74 1.34 -2.76 -4.88
C CYS A 74 0.10 -1.88 -4.92
N VAL A 75 -0.03 -0.94 -3.98
CA VAL A 75 -1.11 0.05 -4.00
C VAL A 75 -1.03 0.93 -5.25
N LEU A 76 0.17 1.30 -5.69
CA LEU A 76 0.36 2.07 -6.92
C LEU A 76 0.03 1.28 -8.18
N VAL A 77 0.49 0.02 -8.25
CA VAL A 77 0.22 -0.87 -9.38
C VAL A 77 -1.27 -1.21 -9.48
N ASN A 78 -1.96 -1.40 -8.36
CA ASN A 78 -3.41 -1.68 -8.32
C ASN A 78 -4.29 -0.43 -8.35
N GLY A 79 -3.68 0.77 -8.35
CA GLY A 79 -4.40 2.02 -8.39
C GLY A 79 -4.91 2.39 -9.79
N PRO A 80 -5.54 3.58 -9.91
CA PRO A 80 -5.99 4.08 -11.21
C PRO A 80 -4.82 4.26 -12.19
N PRO A 81 -5.05 4.10 -13.50
CA PRO A 81 -4.02 4.27 -14.51
C PRO A 81 -3.46 5.70 -14.48
N ILE A 82 -2.14 5.82 -14.56
CA ILE A 82 -1.44 7.11 -14.50
C ILE A 82 -0.90 7.42 -15.89
N ALA A 83 -1.21 8.61 -16.39
CA ALA A 83 -0.69 9.07 -17.66
C ALA A 83 0.85 9.01 -17.68
N GLY A 84 1.40 8.36 -18.71
CA GLY A 84 2.84 8.20 -18.92
C GLY A 84 3.51 7.12 -18.06
N VAL A 85 2.75 6.28 -17.36
CA VAL A 85 3.27 5.12 -16.61
C VAL A 85 2.65 3.84 -17.17
N ASP A 86 3.49 2.89 -17.55
CA ASP A 86 3.06 1.55 -17.93
C ASP A 86 3.08 0.61 -16.72
N ARG A 87 1.95 -0.06 -16.47
CA ARG A 87 1.77 -0.95 -15.30
C ARG A 87 2.69 -2.17 -15.37
N ASN A 88 2.92 -2.73 -16.56
CA ASN A 88 3.80 -3.89 -16.74
C ASN A 88 5.26 -3.52 -16.48
N MET A 89 5.65 -2.31 -16.87
CA MET A 89 6.97 -1.77 -16.58
C MET A 89 7.17 -1.48 -15.09
N ALA A 90 6.15 -0.94 -14.41
CA ALA A 90 6.18 -0.72 -12.97
C ALA A 90 6.34 -2.03 -12.18
N LEU A 91 5.72 -3.12 -12.64
CA LEU A 91 5.88 -4.46 -12.04
C LEU A 91 7.29 -5.03 -12.17
N GLN A 92 8.04 -4.64 -13.20
CA GLN A 92 9.44 -5.07 -13.40
C GLN A 92 10.45 -4.21 -12.64
N LEU A 93 10.02 -3.09 -12.07
CA LEU A 93 10.88 -2.14 -11.38
C LEU A 93 11.62 -2.75 -10.17
N PRO A 94 10.98 -3.60 -9.31
CA PRO A 94 11.66 -4.27 -8.20
C PRO A 94 12.82 -5.16 -8.65
N GLU A 95 12.64 -5.90 -9.75
CA GLU A 95 13.67 -6.76 -10.32
C GLU A 95 14.84 -5.93 -10.85
N LYS A 96 14.55 -4.89 -11.66
CA LYS A 96 15.57 -3.98 -12.21
C LYS A 96 16.37 -3.24 -11.14
N CYS A 97 15.76 -2.98 -9.98
CA CYS A 97 16.39 -2.30 -8.86
C CYS A 97 16.97 -3.24 -7.79
N THR A 98 16.93 -4.55 -8.02
CA THR A 98 17.39 -5.57 -7.05
C THR A 98 16.76 -5.37 -5.67
N ALA A 99 15.48 -4.98 -5.66
CA ALA A 99 14.71 -4.81 -4.43
C ALA A 99 14.13 -6.16 -3.93
N ASN A 100 14.05 -7.17 -4.80
CA ASN A 100 13.62 -8.55 -4.50
C ASN A 100 12.31 -8.62 -3.70
N PHE A 101 11.31 -7.86 -4.14
CA PHE A 101 9.99 -7.96 -3.54
C PHE A 101 9.22 -9.15 -4.12
N ASP A 102 8.36 -9.75 -3.31
CA ASP A 102 7.38 -10.72 -3.82
C ASP A 102 6.46 -10.09 -4.87
N PRO A 103 5.86 -10.85 -5.80
CA PRO A 103 4.89 -10.30 -6.73
C PRO A 103 3.68 -9.70 -5.98
N CYS A 104 3.21 -8.53 -6.42
CA CYS A 104 1.93 -8.01 -5.95
C CYS A 104 0.78 -8.88 -6.46
N ASP A 105 -0.21 -9.18 -5.64
CA ASP A 105 -1.50 -9.68 -6.12
C ASP A 105 -2.16 -8.59 -6.95
N VAL A 106 -2.06 -8.75 -8.27
CA VAL A 106 -2.62 -7.81 -9.24
C VAL A 106 -4.13 -8.05 -9.27
N MET A 107 -4.90 -7.23 -8.54
CA MET A 107 -6.35 -7.32 -8.58
C MET A 107 -6.81 -6.92 -9.99
N LYS A 108 -7.48 -7.87 -10.64
CA LYS A 108 -7.82 -7.84 -12.07
C LYS A 108 -9.09 -7.04 -12.33
#